data_AF-A0A428CJM0-F1
#
_entry.id   AF-A0A428CJM0-F1
#
_cell.length_a   1.000
_cell.length_b   1.000
_cell.length_c   1.000
_cell.angle_alpha   90.00
_cell.angle_beta   90.00
_cell.angle_gamma   90.00
#
_symmetry.space_group_name_H-M   'P 1'
#
loop_
_entity.id
_entity.type
_entity.pdbx_description
1 polymer ?
#
loop_
_entity_poly.entity_id
_entity_poly.type
_entity_poly.pdbx_seq_one_letter_code
_entity_poly.pdbx_strand_id
1 'polypeptide(L)' 'MPLTGKETVKLALENGWVEVLQRGSCHHFKKEVFSYLVTIPVHENEDLGL' A
#
# COMPACT_ATOMS: atom_id res chain seq x y z
N MET A 1 4.63 -12.80 -12.28
CA MET A 1 5.34 -11.57 -11.91
C MET A 1 5.01 -11.29 -10.46
N PRO A 2 6.00 -10.95 -9.63
CA PRO A 2 5.75 -10.53 -8.27
C PRO A 2 4.95 -9.21 -8.26
N LEU A 3 4.16 -9.02 -7.21
CA LEU A 3 3.17 -7.94 -7.13
C LEU A 3 3.89 -6.61 -6.87
N THR A 4 3.74 -5.64 -7.77
CA THR A 4 4.38 -4.33 -7.62
C THR A 4 3.73 -3.53 -6.49
N GLY A 5 4.43 -2.52 -5.97
CA GLY A 5 3.87 -1.56 -5.00
C GLY A 5 2.58 -0.92 -5.50
N LYS A 6 2.56 -0.52 -6.78
CA LYS A 6 1.38 0.09 -7.41
C LYS A 6 0.18 -0.86 -7.46
N GLU A 7 0.40 -2.13 -7.78
CA GLU A 7 -0.67 -3.14 -7.78
C GLU A 7 -1.17 -3.43 -6.37
N THR A 8 -0.27 -3.46 -5.39
CA THR A 8 -0.62 -3.65 -3.98
C THR A 8 -1.48 -2.49 -3.45
N VAL A 9 -1.16 -1.25 -3.82
CA VAL A 9 -1.99 -0.07 -3.49
C VAL A 9 -3.39 -0.20 -4.10
N LYS A 10 -3.50 -0.59 -5.38
CA LYS A 10 -4.81 -0.80 -6.03
C LYS A 10 -5.64 -1.85 -5.30
N LEU A 11 -5.04 -3.00 -4.98
CA LEU A 11 -5.72 -4.05 -4.24
C LEU A 11 -6.13 -3.59 -2.83
N ALA A 12 -5.30 -2.82 -2.14
CA ALA A 12 -5.64 -2.29 -0.83
C ALA A 12 -6.90 -1.41 -0.91
N LEU A 13 -6.96 -0.49 -1.87
CA LEU A 13 -8.12 0.38 -2.10
C LEU A 13 -9.38 -0.42 -2.45
N GLU A 14 -9.28 -1.41 -3.35
CA GLU A 14 -10.38 -2.30 -3.72
C GLU A 14 -10.91 -3.12 -2.52
N ASN A 15 -10.03 -3.46 -1.58
CA ASN A 15 -10.37 -4.18 -0.35
C ASN A 15 -10.80 -3.27 0.81
N GLY A 16 -11.11 -2.01 0.53
CA GLY A 16 -11.64 -1.06 1.50
C GLY A 16 -10.62 -0.54 2.50
N TRP A 17 -9.32 -0.62 2.17
CA TRP A 17 -8.32 0.17 2.88
C TRP A 17 -8.35 1.61 2.36
N VAL A 18 -8.17 2.56 3.27
CA VAL A 18 -8.17 3.99 2.95
C VAL A 18 -6.77 4.53 3.17
N GLU A 19 -6.21 5.16 2.14
CA GLU A 19 -4.93 5.86 2.26
C GLU A 19 -5.09 7.11 3.13
N VAL A 20 -4.22 7.25 4.12
CA VAL A 20 -4.26 8.36 5.09
C VAL A 20 -3.04 9.25 5.05
N LEU A 21 -1.90 8.74 4.56
CA LEU A 21 -0.66 9.49 4.51
C LEU A 21 0.28 8.92 3.46
N GLN A 22 0.72 9.78 2.54
CA GLN A 22 1.80 9.47 1.62
C GLN A 22 3.05 10.27 1.99
N ARG A 23 4.18 9.59 2.17
CA ARG A 23 5.50 10.20 2.38
C ARG A 23 6.49 9.64 1.38
N GLY A 24 6.75 10.38 0.30
CA GLY A 24 7.55 9.87 -0.82
C GLY A 24 6.93 8.60 -1.39
N SER A 25 7.72 7.52 -1.47
CA SER A 25 7.25 6.21 -1.90
C SER A 25 6.45 5.45 -0.84
N CYS A 26 6.36 5.91 0.41
CA CYS A 26 5.65 5.18 1.46
C CYS A 26 4.18 5.61 1.55
N HIS A 27 3.27 4.70 1.21
CA HIS A 27 1.83 4.89 1.30
C HIS A 27 1.27 4.22 2.55
N HIS A 28 0.66 4.97 3.45
CA HIS A 28 0.09 4.46 4.70
C HIS A 28 -1.42 4.34 4.60
N PHE A 29 -1.95 3.18 5.00
CA PHE A 29 -3.35 2.82 4.91
C PHE A 29 -3.92 2.48 6.28
N LYS A 30 -5.21 2.80 6.47
CA LYS A 30 -6.04 2.33 7.59
C LYS A 30 -7.22 1.52 7.07
N LYS A 31 -7.81 0.70 7.91
CA LYS A 31 -9.10 0.05 7.67
C LYS A 31 -9.85 -0.02 8.98
N GLU A 32 -11.14 0.32 9.00
CA GLU A 32 -11.90 0.54 10.24
C GLU A 32 -11.86 -0.63 11.21
N VAL A 33 -11.78 -1.85 10.68
CA VAL A 33 -11.78 -3.10 11.46
C VAL A 33 -10.42 -3.37 12.13
N PHE A 34 -9.35 -2.69 11.69
CA PHE A 34 -7.99 -2.87 12.19
C PHE A 34 -7.49 -1.61 12.90
N SER A 35 -6.89 -1.81 14.08
CA SER A 35 -6.31 -0.72 14.89
C SER A 35 -4.90 -0.32 14.47
N TYR A 36 -4.33 -0.97 13.45
CA TYR A 36 -2.97 -0.71 12.95
C TYR A 36 -2.97 -0.09 11.55
N LEU A 37 -1.88 0.61 11.24
CA LEU A 37 -1.60 1.13 9.90
C LEU A 37 -0.76 0.13 9.11
N VAL A 38 -1.03 0.04 7.82
CA VAL A 38 -0.21 -0.72 6.86
C VAL A 38 0.55 0.27 6.00
N THR A 39 1.85 0.02 5.77
CA THR A 39 2.66 0.82 4.86
C THR A 39 2.99 0.01 3.63
N ILE A 40 2.66 0.51 2.45
CA ILE A 40 3.03 -0.07 1.17
C ILE A 40 4.09 0.85 0.54
N PRO A 41 5.35 0.38 0.40
CA PRO A 41 6.35 1.14 -0.36
C PRO A 41 6.03 1.02 -1.86
N VAL A 42 6.16 2.12 -2.58
CA VAL A 42 5.95 2.21 -4.03
C VAL A 42 7.19 2.83 -4.64
N HIS A 43 8.17 1.99 -4.93
CA HIS A 43 9.34 2.38 -5.73
C HIS A 43 8.95 2.40 -7.21
N GLU A 44 9.53 3.29 -8.01
CA GLU A 44 9.21 3.39 -9.44
C GLU A 44 9.57 2.07 -10.15
N ASN A 45 8.55 1.24 -10.40
CA ASN A 45 8.61 -0.01 -11.18
C ASN A 45 9.52 -1.12 -10.62
N GLU A 46 9.97 -1.01 -9.37
CA GLU A 46 10.71 -2.09 -8.72
C GLU A 46 9.77 -3.04 -7.96
N ASP A 47 10.15 -4.32 -7.97
CA ASP A 47 9.45 -5.34 -7.24
C ASP A 47 9.50 -5.08 -5.73
N LEU A 48 8.45 -5.47 -5.01
CA LEU A 48 8.39 -5.26 -3.57
C LEU A 48 9.38 -6.12 -2.77
N GLY A 49 9.98 -7.14 -3.39
CA GLY A 49 11.10 -7.90 -2.81
C GLY A 49 10.86 -8.33 -1.37
N LEU A 50 9.61 -8.72 -1.05
CA LEU A 50 9.20 -9.18 0.28
C LEU A 50 10.11 -10.29 0.80
#